data_AF-A0A7C6EHJ8-F1
#
_entry.id   AF-A0A7C6EHJ8-F1
#
_cell.length_a   1.000
_cell.length_b   1.000
_cell.length_c   1.000
_cell.angle_alpha   90.00
_cell.angle_beta   90.00
_cell.angle_gamma   90.00
#
_symmetry.space_group_name_H-M   'P 1'
#
loop_
_entity.id
_entity.type
_entity.pdbx_description
1 polymer ?
#
loop_
_entity_poly.entity_id
_entity_poly.type
_entity_poly.pdbx_seq_one_letter_code
_entity_poly.pdbx_strand_id
1 'polypeptide(L)'
;MATLRFNKKKCYKKRWNSMNNQKQIGAELINDLEKERGSKVIVYFTGDRQPFSSKIAEDAVRPLYEHLLNLDFNKEEKVIDLFLYSRGGDVSVPWRIASMFREFCKEFNILIPYKAQSAATLLSLGADNIIMGKKAELGPIDPTLVKATIGEGVLPQQEISVEDVNSFLSFIKERANINDQSALAEVVGSLVNQISPLTLGSVNRQNSHIRLVARKLLTSRKEKMDEEKINSIIETLTEKIYSHGHGIGRKEAKDIGLPVIIPDDKVENLIWRLYLKYEEFLTLTDPVYPEIELARDESKDLKDLIVAVIESTKKLHIHKANVELRKNRKVPPSPQINLNINLQLPPSIRPEQIPQQAQQILQQLMAQISQNITQLVQQEIIRQSPIVGIEGRVYGGKWYEEK
;
A
#
# COMPACT_ATOMS: atom_id res chain seq x y z
N MET A 1 -2.96 5.40 44.89
CA MET A 1 -3.04 5.77 43.46
C MET A 1 -3.14 4.49 42.64
N ALA A 2 -4.36 4.13 42.24
CA ALA A 2 -4.66 2.91 41.52
C ALA A 2 -4.23 3.00 40.06
N THR A 3 -3.44 2.03 39.61
CA THR A 3 -2.94 1.91 38.24
C THR A 3 -4.06 1.37 37.35
N LEU A 4 -4.64 2.23 36.51
CA LEU A 4 -5.56 1.85 35.43
C LEU A 4 -4.79 1.02 34.37
N ARG A 5 -4.70 -0.29 34.58
CA ARG A 5 -4.34 -1.25 33.52
C ARG A 5 -5.50 -1.35 32.54
N PHE A 6 -5.53 -0.47 31.53
CA PHE A 6 -6.42 -0.62 30.38
C PHE A 6 -6.07 -1.90 29.62
N ASN A 7 -6.93 -2.91 29.76
CA ASN A 7 -6.77 -4.22 29.15
C ASN A 7 -7.20 -4.19 27.67
N LYS A 8 -6.50 -3.41 26.83
CA LYS A 8 -6.82 -3.22 25.39
C LYS A 8 -6.89 -4.55 24.61
N LYS A 9 -6.05 -5.54 24.96
CA LYS A 9 -6.03 -6.87 24.33
C LYS A 9 -7.36 -7.65 24.48
N LYS A 10 -8.09 -7.47 25.60
CA LYS A 10 -9.39 -8.13 25.81
C LYS A 10 -10.52 -7.44 25.04
N CYS A 11 -10.47 -6.11 24.87
CA CYS A 11 -11.42 -5.37 24.04
C CYS A 11 -11.27 -5.70 22.55
N TYR A 12 -10.03 -5.80 22.06
CA TYR A 12 -9.76 -6.18 20.66
C TYR A 12 -10.32 -7.56 20.32
N LYS A 13 -10.04 -8.59 21.13
CA LYS A 13 -10.52 -9.96 20.88
C LYS A 13 -12.04 -10.13 21.04
N LYS A 14 -12.67 -9.39 21.98
CA LYS A 14 -14.14 -9.40 22.14
C LYS A 14 -14.88 -8.64 21.03
N ARG A 15 -14.33 -7.50 20.56
CA ARG A 15 -14.94 -6.68 19.51
C ARG A 15 -14.82 -7.35 18.13
N TRP A 16 -13.67 -7.99 17.86
CA TRP A 16 -13.44 -8.80 16.65
C TRP A 16 -14.37 -10.02 16.57
N ASN A 17 -14.56 -10.74 17.68
CA ASN A 17 -15.51 -11.86 17.71
C ASN A 17 -17.00 -11.44 17.61
N SER A 18 -17.35 -10.18 17.87
CA SER A 18 -18.74 -9.70 17.76
C SER A 18 -19.10 -9.19 16.36
N MET A 19 -18.12 -8.83 15.52
CA MET A 19 -18.34 -8.39 14.13
C MET A 19 -18.41 -9.54 13.12
N ASN A 20 -17.93 -10.74 13.49
CA ASN A 20 -18.01 -11.96 12.67
C ASN A 20 -19.43 -12.52 12.44
N ASN A 21 -20.48 -11.85 12.95
CA ASN A 21 -21.88 -12.27 12.73
C ASN A 21 -22.65 -11.36 11.76
N GLN A 22 -22.01 -10.35 11.15
CA GLN A 22 -22.63 -9.53 10.12
C GLN A 22 -22.39 -10.15 8.74
N LYS A 23 -23.44 -10.71 8.14
CA LYS A 23 -23.41 -11.30 6.77
C LYS A 23 -22.91 -10.31 5.71
N GLN A 24 -23.12 -9.01 5.93
CA GLN A 24 -22.75 -7.91 5.03
C GLN A 24 -22.42 -6.66 5.86
N ILE A 25 -21.49 -5.84 5.37
CA ILE A 25 -21.02 -4.63 6.06
C ILE A 25 -21.92 -3.47 5.65
N GLY A 26 -21.88 -3.06 4.39
CA GLY A 26 -22.57 -1.89 3.86
C GLY A 26 -23.96 -2.13 3.26
N ALA A 27 -24.40 -3.38 3.10
CA ALA A 27 -25.52 -3.74 2.21
C ALA A 27 -26.81 -2.91 2.34
N GLU A 28 -27.27 -2.57 3.54
CA GLU A 28 -28.45 -1.70 3.71
C GLU A 28 -28.26 -0.32 3.09
N LEU A 29 -27.11 0.31 3.37
CA LEU A 29 -26.74 1.62 2.81
C LEU A 29 -26.47 1.54 1.31
N ILE A 30 -25.88 0.44 0.84
CA ILE A 30 -25.71 0.17 -0.60
C ILE A 30 -27.08 0.12 -1.28
N ASN A 31 -28.03 -0.64 -0.72
CA ASN A 31 -29.38 -0.77 -1.26
C ASN A 31 -30.15 0.56 -1.25
N ASP A 32 -30.00 1.37 -0.20
CA ASP A 32 -30.60 2.71 -0.17
C ASP A 32 -29.97 3.62 -1.25
N LEU A 33 -28.65 3.56 -1.43
CA LEU A 33 -27.95 4.31 -2.47
C LEU A 33 -28.36 3.86 -3.88
N GLU A 34 -28.54 2.56 -4.12
CA GLU A 34 -29.07 2.00 -5.37
C GLU A 34 -30.47 2.55 -5.69
N LYS A 35 -31.35 2.67 -4.69
CA LYS A 35 -32.71 3.22 -4.87
C LYS A 35 -32.68 4.70 -5.23
N GLU A 36 -31.87 5.49 -4.52
CA GLU A 36 -31.78 6.94 -4.77
C GLU A 36 -31.13 7.25 -6.12
N ARG A 37 -30.10 6.50 -6.50
CA ARG A 37 -29.37 6.69 -7.75
C ARG A 37 -30.05 6.03 -8.95
N GLY A 38 -30.89 5.03 -8.70
CA GLY A 38 -31.46 4.19 -9.76
C GLY A 38 -30.43 3.35 -10.49
N SER A 39 -29.31 3.02 -9.83
CA SER A 39 -28.15 2.28 -10.34
C SER A 39 -27.89 1.02 -9.49
N LYS A 40 -26.98 0.16 -9.95
CA LYS A 40 -26.39 -0.91 -9.13
C LYS A 40 -25.09 -0.41 -8.52
N VAL A 41 -24.84 -0.69 -7.24
CA VAL A 41 -23.65 -0.20 -6.54
C VAL A 41 -22.71 -1.35 -6.20
N ILE A 42 -21.45 -1.19 -6.57
CA ILE A 42 -20.34 -2.02 -6.10
C ILE A 42 -19.39 -1.13 -5.32
N VAL A 43 -19.03 -1.54 -4.11
CA VAL A 43 -18.01 -0.89 -3.28
C VAL A 43 -16.67 -1.54 -3.58
N TYR A 44 -15.65 -0.73 -3.84
CA TYR A 44 -14.25 -1.13 -3.83
C TYR A 44 -13.45 -0.19 -2.93
N PHE A 45 -13.03 -0.72 -1.79
CA PHE A 45 -12.44 0.05 -0.70
C PHE A 45 -11.09 -0.54 -0.30
N THR A 46 -9.99 0.17 -0.55
CA THR A 46 -8.64 -0.22 -0.10
C THR A 46 -8.24 0.61 1.11
N GLY A 47 -8.02 -0.03 2.25
CA GLY A 47 -7.70 0.65 3.50
C GLY A 47 -6.31 1.30 3.51
N ASP A 48 -6.18 2.43 4.20
CA ASP A 48 -4.94 3.18 4.38
C ASP A 48 -4.45 3.25 5.84
N ARG A 49 -4.77 2.22 6.64
CA ARG A 49 -4.45 2.13 8.08
C ARG A 49 -2.94 2.13 8.31
N GLN A 50 -2.39 3.23 8.82
CA GLN A 50 -0.94 3.33 9.02
C GLN A 50 -0.37 2.25 9.96
N PRO A 51 0.83 1.71 9.67
CA PRO A 51 1.68 1.96 8.51
C PRO A 51 1.35 1.05 7.30
N PHE A 52 0.27 0.27 7.34
CA PHE A 52 -0.08 -0.75 6.34
C PHE A 52 -1.24 -0.28 5.45
N SER A 53 -0.95 0.04 4.20
CA SER A 53 -1.99 0.33 3.21
C SER A 53 -2.21 -0.84 2.25
N SER A 54 -3.46 -1.00 1.83
CA SER A 54 -3.81 -1.76 0.63
C SER A 54 -3.90 -0.81 -0.57
N LYS A 55 -3.70 -1.37 -1.76
CA LYS A 55 -3.63 -0.63 -3.02
C LYS A 55 -4.45 -1.38 -4.08
N ILE A 56 -4.84 -0.67 -5.14
CA ILE A 56 -5.43 -1.28 -6.33
C ILE A 56 -4.39 -2.22 -6.96
N ALA A 57 -4.74 -3.50 -7.10
CA ALA A 57 -3.87 -4.52 -7.65
C ALA A 57 -4.66 -5.50 -8.54
N GLU A 58 -3.92 -6.29 -9.33
CA GLU A 58 -4.48 -7.24 -10.30
C GLU A 58 -5.38 -8.30 -9.64
N ASP A 59 -5.07 -8.69 -8.41
CA ASP A 59 -5.82 -9.71 -7.67
C ASP A 59 -7.27 -9.32 -7.35
N ALA A 60 -7.61 -8.03 -7.39
CA ALA A 60 -8.95 -7.52 -7.19
C ALA A 60 -9.86 -7.65 -8.43
N VAL A 61 -9.27 -7.81 -9.62
CA VAL A 61 -10.03 -7.88 -10.89
C VAL A 61 -10.99 -9.08 -10.90
N ARG A 62 -10.52 -10.25 -10.44
CA ARG A 62 -11.35 -11.46 -10.40
C ARG A 62 -12.52 -11.35 -9.41
N PRO A 63 -12.33 -10.96 -8.14
CA PRO A 63 -13.43 -10.67 -7.22
C PRO A 63 -14.42 -9.65 -7.79
N LEU A 64 -13.96 -8.52 -8.33
CA LEU A 64 -14.84 -7.51 -8.95
C LEU A 64 -15.72 -8.10 -10.06
N TYR A 65 -15.15 -8.95 -10.91
CA TYR A 65 -15.91 -9.66 -11.95
C TYR A 65 -17.02 -10.54 -11.38
N GLU A 66 -16.79 -11.20 -10.23
CA GLU A 66 -17.84 -12.00 -9.59
C GLU A 66 -19.00 -11.16 -9.05
N HIS A 67 -18.72 -9.95 -8.55
CA HIS A 67 -19.78 -9.03 -8.16
C HIS A 67 -20.60 -8.61 -9.38
N LEU A 68 -19.95 -8.29 -10.51
CA LEU A 68 -20.61 -7.93 -11.77
C LEU A 68 -21.55 -9.04 -12.27
N LEU A 69 -21.10 -10.31 -12.24
CA LEU A 69 -21.91 -11.47 -12.63
C LEU A 69 -23.17 -11.66 -11.78
N ASN A 70 -23.19 -11.13 -10.55
CA ASN A 70 -24.28 -11.30 -9.60
C ASN A 70 -25.17 -10.06 -9.46
N LEU A 71 -24.94 -9.01 -10.26
CA LEU A 71 -25.83 -7.85 -10.28
C LEU A 71 -27.17 -8.19 -10.94
N ASP A 72 -28.27 -7.85 -10.26
CA ASP A 72 -29.61 -7.89 -10.84
C ASP A 72 -29.98 -6.52 -11.39
N PHE A 73 -30.18 -6.42 -12.69
CA PHE A 73 -30.68 -5.21 -13.33
C PHE A 73 -32.19 -5.29 -13.47
N ASN A 74 -32.89 -4.33 -12.88
CA ASN A 74 -34.35 -4.21 -12.98
C ASN A 74 -34.81 -3.35 -14.17
N LYS A 75 -33.87 -2.77 -14.93
CA LYS A 75 -34.12 -1.80 -16.00
C LYS A 75 -33.38 -2.21 -17.28
N GLU A 76 -33.90 -1.78 -18.43
CA GLU A 76 -33.25 -1.94 -19.73
C GLU A 76 -31.95 -1.13 -19.85
N GLU A 77 -31.85 -0.01 -19.13
CA GLU A 77 -30.63 0.76 -18.98
C GLU A 77 -29.86 0.30 -17.73
N LYS A 78 -28.78 -0.44 -17.99
CA LYS A 78 -27.87 -0.94 -16.96
C LYS A 78 -26.90 0.18 -16.57
N VAL A 79 -27.07 0.73 -15.37
CA VAL A 79 -26.18 1.75 -14.78
C VAL A 79 -25.44 1.13 -13.59
N ILE A 80 -24.12 1.28 -13.54
CA ILE A 80 -23.29 0.81 -12.43
C ILE A 80 -22.54 2.00 -11.82
N ASP A 81 -22.66 2.11 -10.50
CA ASP A 81 -22.02 3.09 -9.66
C ASP A 81 -20.93 2.37 -8.83
N LEU A 82 -19.66 2.61 -9.11
CA LEU A 82 -18.54 2.08 -8.32
C LEU A 82 -18.19 3.06 -7.20
N PHE A 83 -18.49 2.68 -5.96
CA PHE A 83 -18.07 3.43 -4.77
C PHE A 83 -16.60 3.14 -4.49
N LEU A 84 -15.74 4.13 -4.66
CA LEU A 84 -14.29 3.96 -4.71
C LEU A 84 -13.59 4.75 -3.59
N TYR A 85 -12.82 4.03 -2.77
CA TYR A 85 -11.84 4.64 -1.86
C TYR A 85 -10.50 3.94 -2.02
N SER A 86 -9.48 4.69 -2.42
CA SER A 86 -8.13 4.15 -2.52
C SER A 86 -7.06 5.23 -2.61
N ARG A 87 -5.87 4.89 -2.12
CA ARG A 87 -4.66 5.74 -2.20
C ARG A 87 -3.76 5.42 -3.39
N GLY A 88 -4.26 4.67 -4.37
CA GLY A 88 -3.53 4.33 -5.59
C GLY A 88 -3.23 2.85 -5.71
N GLY A 89 -2.19 2.53 -6.48
CA GLY A 89 -1.83 1.15 -6.79
C GLY A 89 -1.24 1.00 -8.17
N ASP A 90 -1.41 -0.18 -8.75
CA ASP A 90 -0.87 -0.50 -10.07
C ASP A 90 -1.61 0.28 -11.17
N VAL A 91 -0.87 1.09 -11.92
CA VAL A 91 -1.37 1.96 -12.99
C VAL A 91 -1.93 1.18 -14.20
N SER A 92 -1.64 -0.11 -14.32
CA SER A 92 -2.13 -0.97 -15.41
C SER A 92 -3.52 -1.56 -15.14
N VAL A 93 -3.94 -1.62 -13.87
CA VAL A 93 -5.20 -2.24 -13.42
C VAL A 93 -6.43 -1.36 -13.71
N PRO A 94 -6.40 -0.02 -13.58
CA PRO A 94 -7.53 0.86 -13.88
C PRO A 94 -8.20 0.61 -15.23
N TRP A 95 -7.42 0.44 -16.30
CA TRP A 95 -7.96 0.12 -17.63
C TRP A 95 -8.75 -1.20 -17.61
N ARG A 96 -8.19 -2.24 -16.97
CA ARG A 96 -8.83 -3.57 -16.88
C ARG A 96 -10.17 -3.49 -16.15
N ILE A 97 -10.21 -2.79 -15.02
CA ILE A 97 -11.45 -2.61 -14.24
C ILE A 97 -12.47 -1.82 -15.07
N ALA A 98 -12.11 -0.65 -15.60
CA ALA A 98 -13.06 0.19 -16.34
C ALA A 98 -13.59 -0.50 -17.60
N SER A 99 -12.72 -1.12 -18.40
CA SER A 99 -13.15 -1.85 -19.60
C SER A 99 -14.06 -3.03 -19.25
N MET A 100 -13.76 -3.75 -18.17
CA MET A 100 -14.60 -4.84 -17.69
C MET A 100 -15.97 -4.34 -17.24
N PHE A 101 -16.05 -3.27 -16.45
CA PHE A 101 -17.34 -2.72 -15.99
C PHE A 101 -18.21 -2.29 -17.18
N ARG A 102 -17.61 -1.68 -18.21
CA ARG A 102 -18.32 -1.24 -19.42
C ARG A 102 -18.98 -2.38 -20.20
N GLU A 103 -18.50 -3.62 -20.12
CA GLU A 103 -19.17 -4.77 -20.72
C GLU A 103 -20.51 -5.12 -20.02
N PHE A 104 -20.72 -4.65 -18.79
CA PHE A 104 -21.91 -4.96 -17.98
C PHE A 104 -22.92 -3.81 -17.90
N CYS A 105 -22.55 -2.59 -18.32
CA CYS A 105 -23.39 -1.41 -18.19
C CYS A 105 -23.31 -0.45 -19.39
N LYS A 106 -24.40 0.26 -19.65
CA LYS A 106 -24.44 1.36 -20.63
C LYS A 106 -23.86 2.65 -20.07
N GLU A 107 -23.88 2.79 -18.75
CA GLU A 107 -23.33 3.94 -18.02
C GLU A 107 -22.57 3.46 -16.80
N PHE A 108 -21.31 3.88 -16.71
CA PHE A 108 -20.39 3.55 -15.63
C PHE A 108 -20.02 4.81 -14.88
N ASN A 109 -20.41 4.91 -13.62
CA ASN A 109 -20.11 6.07 -12.77
C ASN A 109 -19.22 5.67 -11.60
N ILE A 110 -18.50 6.64 -11.04
CA ILE A 110 -17.69 6.44 -9.82
C ILE A 110 -18.15 7.41 -8.73
N LEU A 111 -18.35 6.88 -7.53
CA LEU A 111 -18.74 7.63 -6.34
C LEU A 111 -17.51 7.73 -5.42
N ILE A 112 -17.08 8.96 -5.15
CA ILE A 112 -15.90 9.22 -4.33
C ILE A 112 -16.38 9.84 -3.02
N PRO A 113 -16.32 9.10 -1.89
CA PRO A 113 -16.70 9.65 -0.59
C PRO A 113 -15.59 10.54 -0.01
N TYR A 114 -14.34 10.18 -0.26
CA TYR A 114 -13.16 10.83 0.30
C TYR A 114 -11.97 10.71 -0.65
N LYS A 115 -11.05 9.75 -0.49
CA LYS A 115 -9.81 9.72 -1.28
C LYS A 115 -9.90 8.76 -2.47
N ALA A 116 -9.59 9.27 -3.66
CA ALA A 116 -9.26 8.46 -4.84
C ALA A 116 -7.99 9.04 -5.49
N GLN A 117 -6.82 8.52 -5.11
CA GLN A 117 -5.52 9.05 -5.52
C GLN A 117 -4.81 8.12 -6.53
N SER A 118 -3.91 8.66 -7.36
CA SER A 118 -3.07 7.90 -8.30
C SER A 118 -3.90 6.93 -9.17
N ALA A 119 -3.68 5.61 -9.09
CA ALA A 119 -4.45 4.61 -9.85
C ALA A 119 -5.99 4.74 -9.68
N ALA A 120 -6.47 5.23 -8.54
CA ALA A 120 -7.90 5.46 -8.33
C ALA A 120 -8.42 6.71 -9.04
N THR A 121 -7.62 7.78 -9.14
CA THR A 121 -7.90 8.90 -10.04
C THR A 121 -7.95 8.41 -11.48
N LEU A 122 -6.95 7.60 -11.88
CA LEU A 122 -6.87 7.05 -13.23
C LEU A 122 -8.13 6.26 -13.57
N LEU A 123 -8.57 5.37 -12.69
CA LEU A 123 -9.84 4.62 -12.83
C LEU A 123 -11.05 5.56 -12.95
N SER A 124 -11.07 6.65 -12.18
CA SER A 124 -12.13 7.68 -12.22
C SER A 124 -12.23 8.39 -13.57
N LEU A 125 -11.12 8.53 -14.32
CA LEU A 125 -11.15 9.09 -15.68
C LEU A 125 -11.95 8.22 -16.66
N GLY A 126 -12.09 6.93 -16.33
CA GLY A 126 -12.89 5.98 -17.11
C GLY A 126 -14.38 6.08 -16.83
N ALA A 127 -14.84 6.87 -15.87
CA ALA A 127 -16.26 7.03 -15.56
C ALA A 127 -16.96 8.02 -16.48
N ASP A 128 -18.23 7.74 -16.80
CA ASP A 128 -19.12 8.66 -17.49
C ASP A 128 -19.42 9.86 -16.59
N ASN A 129 -19.69 9.64 -15.30
CA ASN A 129 -19.82 10.67 -14.28
C ASN A 129 -19.02 10.34 -13.01
N ILE A 130 -18.44 11.37 -12.38
CA ILE A 130 -17.74 11.27 -11.10
C ILE A 130 -18.54 12.00 -10.03
N ILE A 131 -19.21 11.26 -9.15
CA ILE A 131 -20.02 11.81 -8.07
C ILE A 131 -19.10 12.07 -6.88
N MET A 132 -18.88 13.33 -6.54
CA MET A 132 -17.91 13.74 -5.51
C MET A 132 -18.59 14.37 -4.30
N GLY A 133 -18.46 13.70 -3.14
CA GLY A 133 -18.86 14.27 -1.85
C GLY A 133 -18.06 15.53 -1.46
N LYS A 134 -18.50 16.25 -0.42
CA LYS A 134 -17.86 17.49 0.07
C LYS A 134 -16.39 17.28 0.46
N LYS A 135 -16.06 16.10 1.00
CA LYS A 135 -14.69 15.74 1.40
C LYS A 135 -13.92 14.97 0.31
N ALA A 136 -14.54 14.74 -0.84
CA ALA A 136 -13.93 13.98 -1.92
C ALA A 136 -12.75 14.73 -2.54
N GLU A 137 -11.68 13.99 -2.80
CA GLU A 137 -10.46 14.46 -3.45
C GLU A 137 -9.98 13.39 -4.45
N LEU A 138 -9.61 13.87 -5.62
CA LEU A 138 -8.74 13.14 -6.55
C LEU A 138 -7.28 13.49 -6.23
N GLY A 139 -6.33 12.70 -6.72
CA GLY A 139 -4.90 13.05 -6.67
C GLY A 139 -4.27 13.07 -8.06
N PRO A 140 -3.01 13.56 -8.18
CA PRO A 140 -2.19 13.38 -9.37
C PRO A 140 -2.13 11.93 -9.82
N ILE A 141 -1.87 11.71 -11.11
CA ILE A 141 -1.67 10.37 -11.68
C ILE A 141 -0.22 10.13 -12.10
N ASP A 142 0.71 11.00 -11.71
CA ASP A 142 2.09 10.92 -12.13
C ASP A 142 2.81 9.68 -11.52
N PRO A 143 3.80 9.14 -12.24
CA PRO A 143 4.48 7.91 -11.81
C PRO A 143 5.36 8.14 -10.58
N THR A 144 5.23 7.26 -9.59
CA THR A 144 6.21 7.11 -8.51
C THR A 144 7.00 5.83 -8.74
N LEU A 145 8.33 5.91 -8.83
CA LEU A 145 9.16 4.71 -8.81
C LEU A 145 9.32 4.26 -7.37
N VAL A 146 8.56 3.24 -6.99
CA VAL A 146 8.97 2.42 -5.86
C VAL A 146 10.19 1.63 -6.31
N LYS A 147 11.35 1.88 -5.70
CA LYS A 147 12.51 1.01 -5.91
C LYS A 147 12.14 -0.33 -5.27
N ALA A 148 11.59 -1.24 -6.08
CA ALA A 148 11.36 -2.61 -5.65
C ALA A 148 12.74 -3.21 -5.38
N THR A 149 13.16 -3.22 -4.13
CA THR A 149 14.25 -4.06 -3.69
C THR A 149 13.79 -5.48 -4.01
N ILE A 150 14.41 -6.12 -5.01
CA ILE A 150 14.21 -7.56 -5.25
C ILE A 150 14.91 -8.24 -4.08
N GLY A 151 14.15 -8.41 -3.00
CA GLY A 151 14.61 -8.80 -1.68
C GLY A 151 13.59 -8.36 -0.63
N GLU A 152 13.22 -9.30 0.24
CA GLU A 152 12.42 -9.04 1.43
C GLU A 152 13.11 -7.93 2.24
N GLY A 153 12.48 -6.77 2.46
CA GLY A 153 13.15 -5.68 3.17
C GLY A 153 12.38 -4.37 3.39
N VAL A 154 12.31 -4.03 4.68
CA VAL A 154 12.30 -2.71 5.35
C VAL A 154 11.25 -1.67 4.93
N LEU A 155 10.40 -1.31 5.90
CA LEU A 155 9.59 -0.08 5.87
C LEU A 155 10.44 1.11 6.36
N PRO A 156 10.38 2.29 5.71
CA PRO A 156 9.69 2.58 4.45
C PRO A 156 10.57 2.28 3.22
N GLN A 157 9.93 1.84 2.13
CA GLN A 157 10.58 1.70 0.82
C GLN A 157 11.00 3.08 0.31
N GLN A 158 12.23 3.23 -0.19
CA GLN A 158 12.63 4.46 -0.87
C GLN A 158 11.89 4.58 -2.20
N GLU A 159 10.98 5.54 -2.27
CA GLU A 159 10.29 5.93 -3.49
C GLU A 159 11.07 7.07 -4.16
N ILE A 160 11.42 6.90 -5.42
CA ILE A 160 11.95 7.97 -6.27
C ILE A 160 10.79 8.52 -7.07
N SER A 161 10.39 9.77 -6.79
CA SER A 161 9.38 10.44 -7.60
C SER A 161 9.95 10.79 -8.98
N VAL A 162 9.20 10.51 -10.04
CA VAL A 162 9.56 10.96 -11.40
C VAL A 162 9.54 12.48 -11.48
N GLU A 163 8.62 13.11 -10.74
CA GLU A 163 8.53 14.56 -10.68
C GLU A 163 9.76 15.18 -10.02
N ASP A 164 10.34 14.56 -8.98
CA ASP A 164 11.57 15.08 -8.38
C ASP A 164 12.74 15.08 -9.39
N VAL A 165 12.78 14.09 -10.29
CA VAL A 165 13.77 14.03 -11.37
C VAL A 165 13.51 15.14 -12.40
N ASN A 166 12.26 15.31 -12.84
CA ASN A 166 11.90 16.36 -13.79
C ASN A 166 12.10 17.77 -13.21
N SER A 167 11.62 18.01 -11.99
CA SER A 167 11.79 19.24 -11.24
C SER A 167 13.26 19.57 -11.00
N PHE A 168 14.13 18.58 -10.76
CA PHE A 168 15.57 18.79 -10.70
C PHE A 168 16.13 19.24 -12.05
N LEU A 169 15.76 18.58 -13.15
CA LEU A 169 16.18 18.96 -14.50
C LEU A 169 15.69 20.36 -14.90
N SER A 170 14.45 20.72 -14.56
CA SER A 170 13.88 22.05 -14.77
C SER A 170 14.58 23.09 -13.90
N PHE A 171 14.87 22.79 -12.63
CA PHE A 171 15.64 23.66 -11.75
C PHE A 171 17.02 24.01 -12.33
N ILE A 172 17.73 23.00 -12.87
CA ILE A 172 19.04 23.20 -13.50
C ILE A 172 18.94 24.13 -14.72
N LYS A 173 17.94 23.92 -15.57
CA LYS A 173 17.76 24.70 -16.80
C LYS A 173 17.26 26.12 -16.53
N GLU A 174 16.26 26.26 -15.67
CA GLU A 174 15.49 27.51 -15.51
C GLU A 174 16.00 28.39 -14.36
N ARG A 175 16.40 27.80 -13.23
CA ARG A 175 16.78 28.57 -12.02
C ARG A 175 18.28 28.68 -11.81
N ALA A 176 19.03 27.62 -12.13
CA ALA A 176 20.49 27.69 -12.12
C ALA A 176 21.06 28.39 -13.37
N ASN A 177 20.22 28.67 -14.38
CA ASN A 177 20.56 29.36 -15.64
C ASN A 177 21.78 28.75 -16.35
N ILE A 178 21.95 27.43 -16.21
CA ILE A 178 23.03 26.67 -16.84
C ILE A 178 22.63 26.42 -18.29
N ASN A 179 22.99 27.38 -19.16
CA ASN A 179 22.80 27.28 -20.61
C ASN A 179 24.05 26.77 -21.34
N ASP A 180 25.15 26.59 -20.61
CA ASP A 180 26.37 26.01 -21.16
C ASP A 180 26.22 24.50 -21.35
N GLN A 181 26.50 24.06 -22.58
CA GLN A 181 26.32 22.67 -23.00
C GLN A 181 27.27 21.72 -22.25
N SER A 182 28.44 22.21 -21.80
CA SER A 182 29.41 21.40 -21.05
C SER A 182 28.97 21.19 -19.60
N ALA A 183 28.51 22.25 -18.92
CA ALA A 183 27.97 22.16 -17.57
C ALA A 183 26.68 21.32 -17.50
N LEU A 184 25.80 21.42 -18.50
CA LEU A 184 24.61 20.55 -18.57
C LEU A 184 25.00 19.07 -18.73
N ALA A 185 26.00 18.77 -19.55
CA ALA A 185 26.49 17.40 -19.73
C ALA A 185 27.09 16.83 -18.44
N GLU A 186 27.81 17.64 -17.65
CA GLU A 186 28.37 17.24 -16.36
C GLU A 186 27.28 16.94 -15.31
N VAL A 187 26.24 17.78 -15.24
CA VAL A 187 25.12 17.59 -14.31
C VAL A 187 24.27 16.38 -14.72
N VAL A 188 23.98 16.21 -16.01
CA VAL A 188 23.30 15.00 -16.53
C VAL A 188 24.15 13.76 -16.26
N GLY A 189 25.47 13.81 -16.47
CA GLY A 189 26.39 12.72 -16.14
C GLY A 189 26.36 12.36 -14.65
N SER A 190 26.33 13.36 -13.77
CA SER A 190 26.22 13.18 -12.32
C SER A 190 24.88 12.56 -11.92
N LEU A 191 23.78 13.01 -12.53
CA LEU A 191 22.45 12.45 -12.31
C LEU A 191 22.36 11.00 -12.78
N VAL A 192 22.91 10.67 -13.95
CA VAL A 192 22.93 9.30 -14.50
C VAL A 192 23.76 8.35 -13.61
N ASN A 193 24.83 8.85 -13.01
CA ASN A 193 25.64 8.08 -12.07
C ASN A 193 24.88 7.77 -10.77
N GLN A 194 23.99 8.65 -10.31
CA GLN A 194 23.16 8.44 -9.12
C GLN A 194 21.87 7.67 -9.43
N ILE A 195 21.26 7.95 -10.58
CA ILE A 195 20.02 7.37 -11.10
C ILE A 195 20.37 6.63 -12.39
N SER A 196 20.65 5.33 -12.26
CA SER A 196 21.06 4.45 -13.37
C SER A 196 20.22 4.69 -14.65
N PRO A 197 20.82 4.61 -15.86
CA PRO A 197 20.10 4.75 -17.13
C PRO A 197 18.85 3.86 -17.24
N LEU A 198 18.88 2.65 -16.67
CA LEU A 198 17.73 1.74 -16.64
C LEU A 198 16.56 2.30 -15.82
N THR A 199 16.88 3.02 -14.74
CA THR A 199 15.89 3.70 -13.89
C THR A 199 15.23 4.84 -14.66
N LEU A 200 16.03 5.70 -15.31
CA LEU A 200 15.52 6.78 -16.17
C LEU A 200 14.67 6.26 -17.35
N GLY A 201 15.11 5.18 -17.99
CA GLY A 201 14.31 4.50 -19.03
C GLY A 201 13.00 3.92 -18.49
N SER A 202 13.00 3.40 -17.26
CA SER A 202 11.78 2.94 -16.58
C SER A 202 10.81 4.08 -16.29
N VAL A 203 11.33 5.21 -15.78
CA VAL A 203 10.57 6.45 -15.56
C VAL A 203 9.82 6.87 -16.82
N ASN A 204 10.54 7.02 -17.93
CA ASN A 204 9.96 7.52 -19.17
C ASN A 204 8.87 6.58 -19.72
N ARG A 205 9.10 5.25 -19.62
CA ARG A 205 8.11 4.25 -20.03
C ARG A 205 6.86 4.30 -19.15
N GLN A 206 7.01 4.44 -17.84
CA GLN A 206 5.86 4.56 -16.93
C GLN A 206 5.05 5.83 -17.19
N ASN A 207 5.71 6.98 -17.38
CA ASN A 207 5.02 8.23 -17.73
C ASN A 207 4.23 8.08 -19.04
N SER A 208 4.87 7.54 -20.07
CA SER A 208 4.22 7.26 -21.36
C SER A 208 3.04 6.28 -21.22
N HIS A 209 3.18 5.25 -20.39
CA HIS A 209 2.13 4.28 -20.13
C HIS A 209 0.92 4.90 -19.41
N ILE A 210 1.15 5.70 -18.37
CA ILE A 210 0.09 6.41 -17.63
C ILE A 210 -0.71 7.30 -18.57
N ARG A 211 -0.05 8.09 -19.42
CA ARG A 211 -0.72 8.95 -20.41
C ARG A 211 -1.56 8.15 -21.40
N LEU A 212 -1.02 7.03 -21.89
CA LEU A 212 -1.77 6.13 -22.76
C LEU A 212 -3.01 5.57 -22.06
N VAL A 213 -2.88 5.08 -20.83
CA VAL A 213 -4.00 4.53 -20.06
C VAL A 213 -5.04 5.61 -19.76
N ALA A 214 -4.62 6.81 -19.34
CA ALA A 214 -5.51 7.94 -19.08
C ALA A 214 -6.30 8.33 -20.32
N ARG A 215 -5.65 8.41 -21.50
CA ARG A 215 -6.31 8.66 -22.78
C ARG A 215 -7.35 7.60 -23.08
N LYS A 216 -6.99 6.31 -23.01
CA LYS A 216 -7.92 5.21 -23.28
C LYS A 216 -9.15 5.28 -22.37
N LEU A 217 -8.95 5.57 -21.09
CA LEU A 217 -10.04 5.72 -20.11
C LEU A 217 -10.97 6.88 -20.48
N LEU A 218 -10.44 8.07 -20.74
CA LEU A 218 -11.23 9.24 -21.15
C LEU A 218 -12.01 8.99 -22.46
N THR A 219 -11.38 8.34 -23.45
CA THR A 219 -12.02 8.04 -24.75
C THR A 219 -13.07 6.92 -24.65
N SER A 220 -12.96 6.03 -23.65
CA SER A 220 -13.91 4.92 -23.43
C SER A 220 -15.28 5.38 -22.96
N ARG A 221 -15.40 6.65 -22.52
CA ARG A 221 -16.64 7.26 -22.04
C ARG A 221 -17.78 7.20 -23.05
N LYS A 222 -19.00 7.14 -22.52
CA LYS A 222 -20.27 7.21 -23.26
C LYS A 222 -20.34 8.51 -24.05
N GLU A 223 -20.12 9.63 -23.35
CA GLU A 223 -19.96 10.94 -23.98
C GLU A 223 -18.53 11.14 -24.45
N LYS A 224 -18.37 11.41 -25.75
CA LYS A 224 -17.06 11.68 -26.33
C LYS A 224 -16.57 13.07 -25.97
N MET A 225 -15.27 13.15 -25.74
CA MET A 225 -14.53 14.37 -25.46
C MET A 225 -13.60 14.64 -26.64
N ASP A 226 -13.42 15.91 -26.98
CA ASP A 226 -12.44 16.30 -27.98
C ASP A 226 -11.01 16.02 -27.51
N GLU A 227 -10.09 15.82 -28.46
CA GLU A 227 -8.70 15.46 -28.15
C GLU A 227 -7.94 16.58 -27.42
N GLU A 228 -8.30 17.85 -27.65
CA GLU A 228 -7.66 19.00 -26.98
C GLU A 228 -7.94 19.00 -25.48
N LYS A 229 -9.20 18.77 -25.10
CA LYS A 229 -9.63 18.65 -23.71
C LYS A 229 -9.06 17.41 -23.05
N ILE A 230 -8.99 16.28 -23.75
CA ILE A 230 -8.30 15.07 -23.25
C ILE A 230 -6.83 15.38 -22.95
N ASN A 231 -6.13 16.06 -23.87
CA ASN A 231 -4.74 16.44 -23.68
C ASN A 231 -4.56 17.37 -22.48
N SER A 232 -5.41 18.39 -22.36
CA SER A 232 -5.39 19.35 -21.25
C SER A 232 -5.61 18.69 -19.89
N ILE A 233 -6.56 17.74 -19.79
CA ILE A 233 -6.80 16.98 -18.56
C ILE A 233 -5.58 16.15 -18.18
N ILE A 234 -5.02 15.40 -19.14
CA ILE A 234 -3.86 14.53 -18.90
C ILE A 234 -2.65 15.37 -18.45
N GLU A 235 -2.35 16.46 -19.16
CA GLU A 235 -1.26 17.37 -18.82
C GLU A 235 -1.45 17.97 -17.43
N THR A 236 -2.68 18.41 -17.10
CA THR A 236 -2.96 18.97 -15.78
C THR A 236 -2.74 17.95 -14.67
N LEU A 237 -3.22 16.72 -14.82
CA LEU A 237 -3.11 15.66 -13.82
C LEU A 237 -1.70 15.03 -13.71
N THR A 238 -0.82 15.30 -14.68
CA THR A 238 0.55 14.72 -14.71
C THR A 238 1.67 15.74 -14.52
N GLU A 239 1.48 17.02 -14.87
CA GLU A 239 2.56 18.02 -14.90
C GLU A 239 2.26 19.29 -14.09
N LYS A 240 1.00 19.73 -14.02
CA LYS A 240 0.65 21.04 -13.41
C LYS A 240 0.38 20.97 -11.91
N ILE A 241 0.38 19.78 -11.34
CA ILE A 241 0.15 19.56 -9.91
C ILE A 241 1.49 19.25 -9.25
N TYR A 242 2.12 20.30 -8.71
CA TYR A 242 3.50 20.29 -8.20
C TYR A 242 3.74 19.47 -6.93
N SER A 243 2.74 18.75 -6.41
CA SER A 243 2.89 17.90 -5.22
C SER A 243 2.03 16.65 -5.31
N HIS A 244 2.66 15.49 -5.09
CA HIS A 244 2.00 14.19 -4.91
C HIS A 244 0.88 14.20 -3.85
N GLY A 245 0.99 15.08 -2.85
CA GLY A 245 0.00 15.23 -1.79
C GLY A 245 -1.14 16.20 -2.12
N HIS A 246 -1.18 16.79 -3.31
CA HIS A 246 -2.20 17.76 -3.70
C HIS A 246 -3.55 17.09 -3.91
N GLY A 247 -4.52 17.42 -3.06
CA GLY A 247 -5.89 16.94 -3.18
C GLY A 247 -6.69 17.82 -4.14
N ILE A 248 -7.14 17.24 -5.26
CA ILE A 248 -8.00 17.90 -6.25
C ILE A 248 -9.46 17.76 -5.78
N GLY A 249 -10.00 18.83 -5.21
CA GLY A 249 -11.39 18.85 -4.75
C GLY A 249 -12.40 18.90 -5.90
N ARG A 250 -13.69 18.66 -5.60
CA ARG A 250 -14.77 18.60 -6.62
C ARG A 250 -14.93 19.84 -7.49
N LYS A 251 -14.60 21.04 -6.99
CA LYS A 251 -14.64 22.29 -7.78
C LYS A 251 -13.51 22.30 -8.80
N GLU A 252 -12.28 22.08 -8.33
CA GLU A 252 -11.08 22.01 -9.16
C GLU A 252 -11.18 20.89 -10.20
N ALA A 253 -11.66 19.70 -9.82
CA ALA A 253 -11.90 18.61 -10.76
C ALA A 253 -12.88 19.01 -11.89
N LYS A 254 -13.91 19.80 -11.57
CA LYS A 254 -14.84 20.34 -12.57
C LYS A 254 -14.17 21.41 -13.45
N ASP A 255 -13.34 22.27 -12.88
CA ASP A 255 -12.58 23.31 -13.60
C ASP A 255 -11.55 22.71 -14.56
N ILE A 256 -10.95 21.56 -14.21
CA ILE A 256 -10.09 20.75 -15.08
C ILE A 256 -10.88 20.16 -16.27
N GLY A 257 -12.20 20.09 -16.17
CA GLY A 257 -13.09 19.60 -17.23
C GLY A 257 -13.57 18.17 -17.07
N LEU A 258 -13.36 17.55 -15.90
CA LEU A 258 -13.90 16.23 -15.57
C LEU A 258 -15.43 16.28 -15.38
N PRO A 259 -16.15 15.19 -15.67
CA PRO A 259 -17.62 15.11 -15.57
C PRO A 259 -18.08 14.97 -14.12
N VAL A 260 -17.83 15.99 -13.29
CA VAL A 260 -18.14 15.98 -11.87
C VAL A 260 -19.61 16.30 -11.62
N ILE A 261 -20.29 15.41 -10.90
CA ILE A 261 -21.64 15.64 -10.37
C ILE A 261 -21.54 15.92 -8.87
N ILE A 262 -22.16 17.02 -8.43
CA ILE A 262 -22.35 17.32 -7.03
C ILE A 262 -23.65 16.62 -6.58
N PRO A 263 -23.59 15.64 -5.65
CA PRO A 263 -24.78 14.97 -5.17
C PRO A 263 -25.69 15.92 -4.38
N ASP A 264 -26.98 15.62 -4.36
CA ASP A 264 -27.91 16.25 -3.40
C ASP A 264 -27.58 15.81 -1.95
N ASP A 265 -28.19 16.48 -0.97
CA ASP A 265 -27.91 16.21 0.45
C ASP A 265 -28.24 14.77 0.87
N LYS A 266 -29.19 14.09 0.21
CA LYS A 266 -29.57 12.72 0.57
C LYS A 266 -28.51 11.73 0.11
N VAL A 267 -28.08 11.82 -1.14
CA VAL A 267 -27.00 11.00 -1.71
C VAL A 267 -25.67 11.31 -1.02
N GLU A 268 -25.37 12.58 -0.75
CA GLU A 268 -24.19 13.03 0.00
C GLU A 268 -24.12 12.35 1.38
N ASN A 269 -25.22 12.35 2.14
CA ASN A 269 -25.29 11.69 3.44
C ASN A 269 -25.13 10.16 3.37
N LEU A 270 -25.72 9.51 2.36
CA LEU A 270 -25.58 8.06 2.16
C LEU A 270 -24.14 7.67 1.85
N ILE A 271 -23.49 8.41 0.93
CA ILE A 271 -22.09 8.20 0.55
C ILE A 271 -21.18 8.33 1.78
N TRP A 272 -21.37 9.38 2.60
CA TRP A 272 -20.56 9.60 3.80
C TRP A 272 -20.77 8.53 4.88
N ARG A 273 -22.04 8.14 5.15
CA ARG A 273 -22.35 7.07 6.11
C ARG A 273 -21.76 5.74 5.68
N LEU A 274 -21.79 5.43 4.38
CA LEU A 274 -21.21 4.20 3.84
C LEU A 274 -19.68 4.21 4.01
N TYR A 275 -19.03 5.34 3.75
CA TYR A 275 -17.59 5.50 4.03
C TYR A 275 -17.25 5.25 5.50
N LEU A 276 -17.96 5.89 6.43
CA LEU A 276 -17.72 5.72 7.87
C LEU A 276 -17.86 4.26 8.32
N LYS A 277 -18.76 3.50 7.69
CA LYS A 277 -18.96 2.08 7.99
C LYS A 277 -17.73 1.25 7.61
N TYR A 278 -17.14 1.49 6.44
CA TYR A 278 -15.91 0.83 6.02
C TYR A 278 -14.67 1.34 6.76
N GLU A 279 -14.63 2.63 7.12
CA GLU A 279 -13.57 3.20 7.96
C GLU A 279 -13.52 2.50 9.33
N GLU A 280 -14.67 2.30 9.97
CA GLU A 280 -14.77 1.54 11.22
C GLU A 280 -14.38 0.07 11.00
N PHE A 281 -14.93 -0.59 9.98
CA PHE A 281 -14.67 -2.00 9.69
C PHE A 281 -13.19 -2.29 9.45
N LEU A 282 -12.50 -1.43 8.70
CA LEU A 282 -11.06 -1.53 8.42
C LEU A 282 -10.19 -0.88 9.50
N THR A 283 -10.78 -0.29 10.55
CA THR A 283 -10.07 0.34 11.68
C THR A 283 -9.05 1.40 11.25
N LEU A 284 -9.38 2.20 10.24
CA LEU A 284 -8.42 3.13 9.62
C LEU A 284 -7.94 4.22 10.58
N THR A 285 -8.76 4.56 11.59
CA THR A 285 -8.49 5.61 12.58
C THR A 285 -7.70 5.13 13.80
N ASP A 286 -7.35 3.85 13.88
CA ASP A 286 -6.52 3.29 14.96
C ASP A 286 -5.22 2.71 14.38
N PRO A 287 -4.18 3.52 14.14
CA PRO A 287 -2.93 3.05 13.56
C PRO A 287 -2.29 1.91 14.36
N VAL A 288 -1.56 1.03 13.66
CA VAL A 288 -0.72 0.03 14.31
C VAL A 288 0.60 0.71 14.69
N TYR A 289 0.94 0.70 15.97
CA TYR A 289 2.21 1.24 16.48
C TYR A 289 3.18 0.07 16.72
N PRO A 290 4.14 -0.21 15.80
CA PRO A 290 4.99 -1.38 15.90
C PRO A 290 5.81 -1.44 17.19
N GLU A 291 6.16 -0.29 17.78
CA GLU A 291 6.88 -0.17 19.05
C GLU A 291 6.06 -0.74 20.21
N ILE A 292 4.75 -0.49 20.20
CA ILE A 292 3.82 -0.99 21.21
C ILE A 292 3.60 -2.49 20.99
N GLU A 293 3.45 -2.91 19.73
CA GLU A 293 3.22 -4.32 19.39
C GLU A 293 4.42 -5.22 19.74
N LEU A 294 5.64 -4.72 19.59
CA LEU A 294 6.92 -5.39 19.89
C LEU A 294 7.49 -5.04 21.29
N ALA A 295 6.71 -4.45 22.19
CA ALA A 295 7.24 -3.94 23.46
C ALA A 295 8.04 -4.97 24.28
N ARG A 296 7.69 -6.26 24.21
CA ARG A 296 8.37 -7.36 24.92
C ARG A 296 9.00 -8.41 24.00
N ASP A 297 8.65 -8.38 22.72
CA ASP A 297 8.98 -9.42 21.76
C ASP A 297 10.03 -8.90 20.76
N GLU A 298 10.90 -9.78 20.23
CA GLU A 298 11.83 -9.42 19.15
C GLU A 298 11.14 -9.39 17.78
N SER A 299 10.15 -10.28 17.60
CA SER A 299 9.29 -10.33 16.43
C SER A 299 7.86 -10.70 16.82
N LYS A 300 6.91 -10.35 15.96
CA LYS A 300 5.50 -10.65 16.16
C LYS A 300 4.73 -10.70 14.85
N ASP A 301 3.93 -11.75 14.69
CA ASP A 301 2.96 -11.86 13.61
C ASP A 301 1.60 -11.26 14.01
N LEU A 302 1.13 -10.31 13.20
CA LEU A 302 -0.25 -9.86 13.16
C LEU A 302 -0.95 -10.61 12.03
N LYS A 303 -1.85 -11.52 12.39
CA LYS A 303 -2.54 -12.39 11.42
C LYS A 303 -3.91 -11.87 11.05
N ASP A 304 -4.33 -12.21 9.83
CA ASP A 304 -5.69 -11.98 9.32
C ASP A 304 -6.15 -10.51 9.39
N LEU A 305 -5.24 -9.57 9.15
CA LEU A 305 -5.58 -8.15 9.05
C LEU A 305 -6.42 -7.94 7.79
N ILE A 306 -7.62 -7.38 7.96
CA ILE A 306 -8.48 -7.02 6.84
C ILE A 306 -8.01 -5.67 6.32
N VAL A 307 -7.60 -5.62 5.05
CA VAL A 307 -6.96 -4.44 4.47
C VAL A 307 -7.73 -3.85 3.29
N ALA A 308 -8.68 -4.59 2.70
CA ALA A 308 -9.57 -4.08 1.66
C ALA A 308 -10.89 -4.85 1.63
N VAL A 309 -11.90 -4.25 1.02
CA VAL A 309 -13.25 -4.79 0.88
C VAL A 309 -13.76 -4.54 -0.55
N ILE A 310 -14.42 -5.55 -1.11
CA ILE A 310 -15.31 -5.40 -2.25
C ILE A 310 -16.69 -5.89 -1.83
N GLU A 311 -17.71 -5.06 -1.97
CA GLU A 311 -19.06 -5.41 -1.51
C GLU A 311 -20.12 -4.98 -2.53
N SER A 312 -21.14 -5.80 -2.71
CA SER A 312 -22.41 -5.43 -3.34
C SER A 312 -23.55 -5.92 -2.46
N THR A 313 -24.79 -5.60 -2.83
CA THR A 313 -25.98 -6.08 -2.09
C THR A 313 -26.09 -7.61 -1.97
N LYS A 314 -25.34 -8.38 -2.76
CA LYS A 314 -25.38 -9.86 -2.74
C LYS A 314 -24.10 -10.55 -2.28
N LYS A 315 -22.94 -9.92 -2.45
CA LYS A 315 -21.63 -10.54 -2.22
C LYS A 315 -20.77 -9.65 -1.35
N LEU A 316 -19.89 -10.30 -0.58
CA LEU A 316 -18.85 -9.64 0.20
C LEU A 316 -17.53 -10.39 -0.02
N HIS A 317 -16.54 -9.67 -0.53
CA HIS A 317 -15.15 -10.11 -0.57
C HIS A 317 -14.31 -9.24 0.36
N ILE A 318 -13.47 -9.87 1.18
CA ILE A 318 -12.51 -9.17 2.02
C ILE A 318 -11.09 -9.63 1.74
N HIS A 319 -10.17 -8.68 1.69
CA HIS A 319 -8.76 -8.96 1.50
C HIS A 319 -8.07 -9.06 2.86
N LYS A 320 -7.55 -10.24 3.19
CA LYS A 320 -6.80 -10.47 4.43
C LYS A 320 -5.31 -10.56 4.12
N ALA A 321 -4.49 -10.00 4.99
CA ALA A 321 -3.04 -10.09 4.91
C ALA A 321 -2.43 -10.31 6.32
N ASN A 322 -1.25 -10.91 6.35
CA ASN A 322 -0.47 -11.05 7.56
C ASN A 322 0.68 -10.04 7.56
N VAL A 323 1.08 -9.61 8.75
CA VAL A 323 2.23 -8.73 8.94
C VAL A 323 3.16 -9.34 9.96
N GLU A 324 4.40 -9.60 9.55
CA GLU A 324 5.50 -9.90 10.46
C GLU A 324 6.19 -8.58 10.84
N LEU A 325 6.21 -8.28 12.13
CA LEU A 325 6.97 -7.17 12.70
C LEU A 325 8.25 -7.73 13.33
N ARG A 326 9.40 -7.08 13.13
CA ARG A 326 10.68 -7.48 13.73
C ARG A 326 11.53 -6.27 14.09
N LYS A 327 12.20 -6.31 15.25
CA LYS A 327 13.20 -5.30 15.61
C LYS A 327 14.44 -5.47 14.75
N ASN A 328 14.87 -4.41 14.08
CA ASN A 328 16.15 -4.37 13.40
C ASN A 328 17.23 -3.87 14.37
N ARG A 329 18.28 -4.67 14.56
CA ARG A 329 19.38 -4.42 15.49
C ARG A 329 20.69 -4.25 14.74
N LYS A 330 21.52 -3.30 15.16
CA LYS A 330 22.87 -3.10 14.59
C LYS A 330 23.81 -4.15 15.13
N VAL A 331 23.80 -5.33 14.55
CA VAL A 331 24.76 -6.38 14.93
C VAL A 331 26.14 -5.96 14.40
N PRO A 332 27.20 -5.94 15.25
CA PRO A 332 28.56 -5.71 14.79
C PRO A 332 28.95 -6.72 13.70
N PRO A 333 29.54 -6.29 12.57
CA PRO A 333 29.99 -7.23 11.54
C PRO A 333 31.16 -8.05 12.10
N SER A 334 30.98 -9.37 12.19
CA SER A 334 31.99 -10.34 12.62
C SER A 334 32.63 -10.04 13.98
N PRO A 335 31.92 -10.22 15.11
CA PRO A 335 32.55 -10.13 16.43
C PRO A 335 33.64 -11.20 16.54
N GLN A 336 34.92 -10.79 16.59
CA GLN A 336 36.04 -11.69 16.87
C GLN A 336 35.97 -12.10 18.34
N ILE A 337 35.34 -13.24 18.60
CA ILE A 337 35.19 -13.81 19.93
C ILE A 337 36.42 -14.70 20.21
N ASN A 338 37.45 -14.11 20.82
CA ASN A 338 38.62 -14.85 21.30
C ASN A 338 38.32 -15.43 22.69
N LEU A 339 37.81 -16.67 22.74
CA LEU A 339 37.59 -17.39 23.99
C LEU A 339 38.82 -18.21 24.35
N ASN A 340 39.53 -17.79 25.40
CA ASN A 340 40.62 -18.58 25.97
C ASN A 340 40.09 -19.34 27.19
N ILE A 341 39.74 -20.61 26.99
CA ILE A 341 39.23 -21.48 28.06
C ILE A 341 40.43 -22.26 28.62
N ASN A 342 40.92 -21.85 29.78
CA ASN A 342 41.96 -22.60 30.50
C ASN A 342 41.31 -23.60 31.45
N LEU A 343 41.40 -24.89 31.12
CA LEU A 343 41.06 -25.96 32.05
C LEU A 343 42.21 -26.17 33.03
N GLN A 344 41.97 -25.91 34.32
CA GLN A 344 42.91 -26.28 35.37
C GLN A 344 42.73 -27.76 35.73
N LEU A 345 43.82 -28.53 35.66
CA LEU A 345 43.81 -29.91 36.13
C LEU A 345 43.79 -29.92 37.67
N PRO A 346 43.13 -30.92 38.29
CA PRO A 346 43.21 -31.13 39.72
C PRO A 346 44.68 -31.25 40.19
N PRO A 347 45.02 -30.79 41.41
CA PRO A 347 46.40 -30.79 41.92
C PRO A 347 47.09 -32.17 41.93
N SER A 348 46.29 -33.24 41.89
CA SER A 348 46.71 -34.63 41.92
C SER A 348 47.06 -35.23 40.55
N ILE A 349 46.83 -34.52 39.45
CA ILE A 349 47.07 -35.03 38.08
C ILE A 349 48.20 -34.23 37.43
N ARG A 350 49.30 -34.92 37.10
CA ARG A 350 50.39 -34.32 36.32
C ARG A 350 50.11 -34.43 34.82
N PRO A 351 50.33 -33.38 34.02
CA PRO A 351 50.04 -33.39 32.57
C PRO A 351 50.73 -34.52 31.81
N GLU A 352 51.90 -34.96 32.27
CA GLU A 352 52.69 -36.03 31.65
C GLU A 352 52.10 -37.43 31.85
N GLN A 353 51.13 -37.58 32.77
CA GLN A 353 50.51 -38.87 33.11
C GLN A 353 49.17 -39.11 32.40
N ILE A 354 48.72 -38.16 31.58
CA ILE A 354 47.46 -38.28 30.85
C ILE A 354 47.67 -39.16 29.61
N PRO A 355 46.94 -40.29 29.46
CA PRO A 355 47.02 -41.12 28.26
C PRO A 355 46.71 -40.31 26.99
N GLN A 356 47.40 -40.59 25.88
CA GLN A 356 47.19 -39.87 24.61
C GLN A 356 45.73 -39.87 24.14
N GLN A 357 44.99 -40.97 24.35
CA GLN A 357 43.56 -41.04 24.05
C GLN A 357 42.73 -40.04 24.89
N ALA A 358 43.07 -39.86 26.17
CA ALA A 358 42.40 -38.89 27.03
C ALA A 358 42.74 -37.45 26.64
N GLN A 359 43.97 -37.18 26.18
CA GLN A 359 44.33 -35.87 25.62
C GLN A 359 43.55 -35.53 24.35
N GLN A 360 43.36 -36.50 23.44
CA GLN A 360 42.54 -36.33 22.23
C GLN A 360 41.07 -36.06 22.55
N ILE A 361 40.49 -36.79 23.50
CA ILE A 361 39.11 -36.56 23.96
C ILE A 361 38.97 -35.17 24.58
N LEU A 362 39.94 -34.74 25.39
CA LEU A 362 39.93 -33.40 26.00
C LEU A 362 40.01 -32.30 24.95
N GLN A 363 40.84 -32.45 23.91
CA GLN A 363 40.92 -31.50 22.80
C GLN A 363 39.62 -31.43 21.98
N GLN A 364 39.00 -32.59 21.68
CA GLN A 364 37.70 -32.62 20.99
C GLN A 364 36.59 -31.95 21.82
N LEU A 365 36.54 -32.23 23.13
CA LEU A 365 35.59 -31.60 24.04
C LEU A 365 35.80 -30.09 24.11
N MET A 366 37.07 -29.63 24.18
CA MET A 366 37.41 -28.21 24.16
C MET A 366 36.99 -27.50 22.87
N ALA A 367 37.19 -28.15 21.72
CA ALA A 367 36.74 -27.63 20.44
C ALA A 367 35.21 -27.49 20.39
N GLN A 368 34.47 -28.50 20.86
CA GLN A 368 33.00 -28.46 20.94
C GLN A 368 32.49 -27.37 21.90
N ILE A 369 33.09 -27.24 23.09
CA ILE A 369 32.73 -26.21 24.06
C ILE A 369 33.00 -24.82 23.49
N SER A 370 34.17 -24.61 22.88
CA SER A 370 34.52 -23.32 22.26
C SER A 370 33.53 -22.92 21.16
N GLN A 371 33.14 -23.86 20.29
CA GLN A 371 32.11 -23.61 19.27
C GLN A 371 30.75 -23.25 19.87
N ASN A 372 30.28 -24.02 20.86
CA ASN A 372 28.99 -23.77 21.52
C ASN A 372 28.96 -22.42 22.25
N ILE A 373 30.02 -22.09 22.99
CA ILE A 373 30.11 -20.80 23.70
C ILE A 373 30.18 -19.64 22.69
N THR A 374 30.93 -19.81 21.58
CA THR A 374 30.98 -18.79 20.53
C THR A 374 29.58 -18.52 19.97
N GLN A 375 28.78 -19.56 19.70
CA GLN A 375 27.41 -19.40 19.24
C GLN A 375 26.51 -18.70 20.27
N LEU A 376 26.62 -19.07 21.54
CA LEU A 376 25.86 -18.43 22.63
C LEU A 376 26.22 -16.95 22.78
N VAL A 377 27.51 -16.61 22.72
CA VAL A 377 27.99 -15.23 22.78
C VAL A 377 27.53 -14.45 21.55
N GLN A 378 27.55 -15.03 20.35
CA GLN A 378 27.01 -14.40 19.15
C GLN A 378 25.50 -14.11 19.29
N GLN A 379 24.71 -15.05 19.81
CA GLN A 379 23.28 -14.86 20.05
C GLN A 379 23.02 -13.74 21.06
N GLU A 380 23.79 -13.68 22.14
CA GLU A 380 23.65 -12.62 23.15
C GLU A 380 24.11 -11.25 22.63
N ILE A 381 25.18 -11.20 21.81
CA ILE A 381 25.59 -9.98 21.11
C ILE A 381 24.46 -9.48 20.21
N ILE A 382 23.83 -10.35 19.43
CA ILE A 382 22.69 -9.98 18.58
C ILE A 382 21.54 -9.43 19.43
N ARG A 383 21.22 -10.08 20.55
CA ARG A 383 20.13 -9.68 21.45
C ARG A 383 20.39 -8.37 22.18
N GLN A 384 21.64 -8.07 22.55
CA GLN A 384 22.01 -6.84 23.24
C GLN A 384 22.37 -5.69 22.29
N SER A 385 22.59 -5.99 21.01
CA SER A 385 22.89 -4.96 19.99
C SER A 385 21.79 -3.89 19.94
N PRO A 386 22.14 -2.61 19.79
CA PRO A 386 21.17 -1.53 19.84
C PRO A 386 20.14 -1.67 18.72
N ILE A 387 18.88 -1.40 19.06
CA ILE A 387 17.77 -1.37 18.10
C ILE A 387 17.94 -0.10 17.25
N VAL A 388 18.00 -0.27 15.93
CA VAL A 388 18.13 0.84 14.95
C VAL A 388 16.77 1.20 14.37
N GLY A 389 15.83 0.26 14.36
CA GLY A 389 14.48 0.47 13.84
C GLY A 389 13.61 -0.76 13.99
N ILE A 390 12.43 -0.69 13.37
CA ILE A 390 11.49 -1.81 13.27
C ILE A 390 11.22 -2.05 11.80
N GLU A 391 11.31 -3.31 11.40
CA GLU A 391 10.95 -3.78 10.08
C GLU A 391 9.57 -4.43 10.13
N GLY A 392 8.78 -4.19 9.09
CA GLY A 392 7.49 -4.84 8.89
C GLY A 392 7.44 -5.48 7.51
N ARG A 393 6.98 -6.72 7.45
CA ARG A 393 6.80 -7.47 6.20
C ARG A 393 5.34 -7.91 6.08
N VAL A 394 4.69 -7.50 4.99
CA VAL A 394 3.35 -7.99 4.64
C VAL A 394 3.48 -9.28 3.82
N TYR A 395 2.69 -10.31 4.14
CA TYR A 395 2.67 -11.57 3.40
C TYR A 395 1.30 -12.24 3.42
N GLY A 396 1.08 -13.20 2.51
CA GLY A 396 -0.14 -14.01 2.46
C GLY A 396 -1.42 -13.22 2.12
N GLY A 397 -1.28 -12.07 1.45
CA GLY A 397 -2.42 -11.28 0.96
C GLY A 397 -3.31 -12.09 0.03
N LYS A 398 -4.60 -12.19 0.35
CA LYS A 398 -5.59 -12.87 -0.52
C LYS A 398 -7.01 -12.34 -0.29
N TRP A 399 -7.80 -12.34 -1.35
CA TRP A 399 -9.25 -12.12 -1.31
C TRP A 399 -10.01 -13.39 -0.88
N TYR A 400 -10.97 -13.21 0.02
CA TYR A 400 -11.86 -14.25 0.52
C TYR A 400 -13.31 -13.81 0.33
N GLU A 401 -14.13 -14.66 -0.27
CA GLU A 401 -15.58 -14.49 -0.27
C GLU A 401 -16.13 -14.90 1.11
N GLU A 402 -16.82 -13.99 1.79
CA GLU A 402 -17.51 -14.28 3.05
C GLU A 402 -18.91 -14.83 2.74
N LYS A 403 -19.33 -15.88 3.46
CA LYS A 403 -20.55 -16.67 3.19
C LYS A 403 -21.77 -16.22 3.98
#